data_AF-K6V3W2-F1
#
_entry.id   AF-K6V3W2-F1
#
_cell.length_a   1.000
_cell.length_b   1.000
_cell.length_c   1.000
_cell.angle_alpha   90.00
_cell.angle_beta   90.00
_cell.angle_gamma   90.00
#
_symmetry.space_group_name_H-M   'P 1'
#
loop_
_entity.id
_entity.type
_entity.pdbx_description
1 polymer ?
#
loop_
_entity_poly.entity_id
_entity_poly.type
_entity_poly.pdbx_seq_one_letter_code
_entity_poly.pdbx_strand_id
1 'polypeptide(L)'
;MEIACRIPSKTDSSNNVFEPRCATKIFEPFLQHFNTFKDEILNHIKEINDPILKYISVYFVQYYIDGYDYYKYSEKTMRDAACQYLKLWLQEKKIYSRMVGGVSEN
;
A
#
# COMPACT_ATOMS: atom_id res chain seq x y z
N MET A 1 -22.23 -6.95 -16.59
CA MET A 1 -21.63 -5.64 -16.97
C MET A 1 -20.40 -5.46 -16.11
N GLU A 2 -19.21 -5.71 -16.66
CA GLU A 2 -17.97 -5.39 -15.95
C GLU A 2 -17.85 -3.87 -15.86
N ILE A 3 -17.91 -3.33 -14.65
CA ILE A 3 -17.72 -1.91 -14.45
C ILE A 3 -16.21 -1.66 -14.50
N ALA A 4 -15.76 -1.00 -15.56
CA ALA A 4 -14.36 -0.72 -15.78
C ALA A 4 -13.80 0.17 -14.65
N CYS A 5 -12.63 -0.21 -14.13
CA CYS A 5 -11.88 0.60 -13.19
C CYS A 5 -11.25 1.79 -13.91
N ARG A 6 -11.64 3.00 -13.53
CA ARG A 6 -10.96 4.21 -14.01
C ARG A 6 -9.58 4.29 -13.37
N ILE A 7 -8.54 4.41 -14.19
CA ILE A 7 -7.18 4.60 -13.70
C ILE A 7 -7.04 6.09 -13.30
N PRO A 8 -6.73 6.39 -12.02
CA PRO A 8 -6.49 7.77 -11.58
C PRO A 8 -5.25 8.36 -12.26
N SER A 9 -5.17 9.68 -12.37
CA SER A 9 -4.02 10.39 -12.96
C SER A 9 -2.96 10.72 -11.90
N LYS A 10 -1.69 10.34 -12.12
CA LYS A 10 -0.58 10.77 -11.25
C LYS A 10 -0.20 12.24 -11.44
N THR A 11 -0.45 12.81 -12.62
CA THR A 11 -0.04 14.18 -12.96
C THR A 11 -1.06 15.23 -12.53
N ASP A 12 -2.34 14.85 -12.47
CA ASP A 12 -3.43 15.68 -11.94
C ASP A 12 -4.31 14.84 -11.01
N SER A 13 -4.00 14.91 -9.72
CA SER A 13 -4.76 14.19 -8.69
C SER A 13 -6.03 14.93 -8.25
N SER A 14 -6.31 16.14 -8.75
CA SER A 14 -7.34 17.02 -8.19
C SER A 14 -8.75 16.43 -8.24
N ASN A 15 -9.02 15.60 -9.26
CA ASN A 15 -10.33 14.98 -9.50
C ASN A 15 -10.28 13.45 -9.48
N ASN A 16 -9.24 12.84 -8.91
CA ASN A 16 -9.16 11.40 -8.82
C ASN A 16 -10.17 10.84 -7.81
N VAL A 17 -10.89 9.82 -8.24
CA VAL A 17 -11.82 9.07 -7.40
C VAL A 17 -11.14 7.79 -6.95
N PHE A 18 -11.27 7.48 -5.66
CA PHE A 18 -10.83 6.20 -5.12
C PHE A 18 -12.01 5.22 -5.09
N GLU A 19 -11.88 4.13 -5.84
CA GLU A 19 -12.83 3.01 -5.79
C GLU A 19 -12.14 1.80 -5.15
N PRO A 20 -12.57 1.34 -3.95
CA PRO A 20 -11.90 0.24 -3.26
C PRO A 20 -11.73 -1.04 -4.09
N ARG A 21 -12.73 -1.36 -4.92
CA ARG A 21 -12.68 -2.51 -5.85
C ARG A 21 -11.59 -2.41 -6.92
N CYS A 22 -11.12 -1.20 -7.20
CA CYS A 22 -10.09 -0.89 -8.20
C CYS A 22 -8.73 -0.63 -7.58
N ALA A 23 -8.61 -0.74 -6.26
CA ALA A 23 -7.40 -0.39 -5.51
C ALA A 23 -6.16 -1.16 -5.98
N THR A 24 -6.31 -2.39 -6.47
CA THR A 24 -5.21 -3.21 -7.00
C THR A 24 -4.61 -2.70 -8.30
N LYS A 25 -5.26 -1.75 -8.99
CA LYS A 25 -4.70 -1.03 -10.14
C LYS A 25 -3.72 0.08 -9.73
N ILE A 26 -3.71 0.44 -8.45
CA ILE A 26 -2.89 1.50 -7.87
C ILE A 26 -1.86 0.89 -6.94
N PHE A 27 -2.31 0.00 -6.06
CA PHE A 27 -1.50 -0.76 -5.12
C PHE A 27 -1.28 -2.17 -5.71
N GLU A 28 -0.37 -2.26 -6.66
CA GLU A 28 -0.12 -3.49 -7.40
C GLU A 28 0.39 -4.60 -6.47
N PRO A 29 -0.26 -5.79 -6.43
CA PRO A 29 0.15 -6.90 -5.56
C PRO A 29 1.59 -7.37 -5.78
N PHE A 30 2.09 -7.23 -7.01
CA PHE A 30 3.42 -7.62 -7.43
C PHE A 30 4.09 -6.44 -8.13
N LEU A 31 5.01 -5.81 -7.40
CA LEU A 31 5.75 -4.65 -7.90
C LEU A 31 6.98 -5.13 -8.67
N GLN A 32 7.12 -4.70 -9.92
CA GLN A 32 8.34 -4.95 -10.70
C GLN A 32 9.49 -4.02 -10.25
N HIS A 33 9.14 -2.86 -9.73
CA HIS A 33 10.07 -1.83 -9.29
C HIS A 33 9.59 -1.17 -8.00
N PHE A 34 10.56 -0.75 -7.17
CA PHE A 34 10.30 0.07 -5.99
C PHE A 34 10.83 1.47 -6.22
N ASN A 35 10.10 2.47 -5.75
CA ASN A 35 10.58 3.83 -5.67
C ASN A 35 11.78 3.92 -4.73
N THR A 36 12.67 4.87 -4.99
CA THR A 36 13.76 5.17 -4.05
C THR A 36 13.16 5.73 -2.77
N PHE A 37 13.37 5.01 -1.66
CA PHE A 37 12.96 5.49 -0.34
C PHE A 37 13.98 6.48 0.19
N LYS A 38 13.52 7.40 1.06
CA LYS A 38 14.44 8.21 1.87
C LYS A 38 15.26 7.30 2.77
N ASP A 39 16.55 7.63 2.96
CA ASP A 39 17.48 6.84 3.76
C ASP A 39 16.97 6.58 5.19
N GLU A 40 16.32 7.56 5.80
CA GLU A 40 15.70 7.44 7.12
C GLU A 40 14.67 6.29 7.19
N ILE A 41 13.78 6.22 6.20
CA ILE A 41 12.75 5.17 6.12
C ILE A 41 13.42 3.81 5.88
N LEU A 42 14.39 3.76 4.97
CA LEU A 42 15.11 2.52 4.67
C LEU A 42 15.89 2.00 5.88
N ASN A 43 16.52 2.89 6.66
CA ASN A 43 17.25 2.53 7.88
C ASN A 43 16.29 1.98 8.93
N HIS A 44 15.13 2.60 9.13
CA HIS A 44 14.12 2.09 10.04
C HIS A 44 13.61 0.69 9.62
N ILE A 45 13.41 0.45 8.32
CA ILE A 45 13.01 -0.87 7.81
C ILE A 45 14.13 -1.92 8.03
N LYS A 46 15.40 -1.53 7.86
CA LYS A 46 16.54 -2.44 8.05
C LYS A 46 16.65 -2.95 9.48
N GLU A 47 16.30 -2.12 10.47
CA GLU A 47 16.31 -2.43 11.90
C GLU A 47 15.20 -3.43 12.32
N ILE A 48 14.21 -3.70 11.47
CA ILE A 48 13.18 -4.69 11.74
C ILE A 48 13.81 -6.10 11.68
N ASN A 49 13.75 -6.85 12.79
CA ASN A 49 14.34 -8.19 12.85
C ASN A 49 13.50 -9.26 12.16
N ASP A 50 12.17 -9.17 12.28
CA ASP A 50 11.25 -10.13 11.67
C ASP A 50 11.26 -9.95 10.12
N PRO A 51 11.64 -10.98 9.35
CA PRO A 51 11.74 -10.86 7.90
C PRO A 51 10.38 -10.66 7.22
N ILE A 52 9.31 -11.19 7.78
CA ILE A 52 7.94 -11.02 7.26
C ILE A 52 7.50 -9.58 7.49
N LEU A 53 7.69 -9.04 8.70
CA LEU A 53 7.37 -7.64 8.99
C LEU A 53 8.22 -6.68 8.17
N LYS A 54 9.50 -6.99 7.95
CA LYS A 54 10.38 -6.20 7.07
C LYS A 54 9.82 -6.13 5.65
N TYR A 55 9.41 -7.26 5.09
CA TYR A 55 8.80 -7.34 3.76
C TYR A 55 7.49 -6.55 3.69
N ILE A 56 6.61 -6.70 4.69
CA ILE A 56 5.35 -5.95 4.77
C ILE A 56 5.61 -4.44 4.81
N SER A 57 6.60 -3.99 5.58
CA SER A 57 6.96 -2.58 5.70
C SER A 57 7.44 -1.98 4.38
N VAL A 58 8.25 -2.71 3.60
CA VAL A 58 8.70 -2.27 2.26
C VAL A 58 7.51 -2.01 1.34
N TYR A 59 6.57 -2.97 1.27
CA TYR A 59 5.36 -2.82 0.45
C TYR A 59 4.46 -1.69 0.95
N PHE A 60 4.32 -1.56 2.27
CA PHE A 60 3.49 -0.51 2.85
C PHE A 60 3.99 0.89 2.49
N VAL A 61 5.31 1.12 2.58
CA VAL A 61 5.92 2.40 2.20
C VAL A 61 5.73 2.67 0.71
N GLN A 62 5.97 1.66 -0.14
CA GLN A 62 5.77 1.80 -1.57
C GLN A 62 4.33 2.20 -1.91
N TYR A 63 3.35 1.49 -1.34
CA TYR A 63 1.94 1.80 -1.54
C TYR A 63 1.55 3.18 -1.04
N TYR A 64 2.15 3.63 0.08
CA TYR A 64 1.92 4.99 0.55
C TYR A 64 2.41 6.04 -0.46
N ILE A 65 3.60 5.84 -1.05
CA ILE A 65 4.14 6.73 -2.08
C ILE A 65 3.24 6.72 -3.32
N ASP A 66 2.86 5.55 -3.82
CA ASP A 66 1.99 5.44 -5.00
C ASP A 66 0.63 6.10 -4.75
N GLY A 67 -0.01 5.80 -3.62
CA GLY A 67 -1.28 6.41 -3.24
C GLY A 67 -1.19 7.92 -3.06
N TYR A 68 -0.09 8.43 -2.51
CA TYR A 68 0.14 9.86 -2.37
C TYR A 68 0.15 10.57 -3.73
N ASP A 69 0.87 10.03 -4.71
CA ASP A 69 0.92 10.61 -6.05
C ASP A 69 -0.45 10.66 -6.74
N TYR A 70 -1.29 9.64 -6.51
CA TYR A 70 -2.64 9.61 -7.06
C TYR A 70 -3.65 10.46 -6.30
N TYR A 71 -3.50 10.71 -5.00
CA TYR A 71 -4.59 11.27 -4.20
C TYR A 71 -4.28 12.56 -3.43
N LYS A 72 -3.03 13.03 -3.38
CA LYS A 72 -2.63 14.19 -2.56
C LYS A 72 -3.51 15.44 -2.72
N TYR A 73 -4.00 15.73 -3.94
CA TYR A 73 -4.89 16.88 -4.21
C TYR A 73 -6.36 16.51 -4.41
N SER A 74 -6.73 15.22 -4.37
CA SER A 74 -8.13 14.79 -4.49
C SER A 74 -8.95 15.27 -3.30
N GLU A 75 -10.28 15.18 -3.37
CA GLU A 75 -11.14 15.45 -2.21
C GLU A 75 -10.73 14.64 -0.97
N LYS A 76 -10.97 15.20 0.22
CA LYS A 76 -10.60 14.57 1.49
C LYS A 76 -11.18 13.16 1.62
N THR A 77 -12.42 12.96 1.18
CA THR A 77 -13.12 11.67 1.17
C THR A 77 -12.35 10.61 0.37
N MET A 78 -11.79 10.97 -0.78
CA MET A 78 -11.00 10.06 -1.62
C MET A 78 -9.66 9.71 -0.99
N ARG A 79 -8.99 10.71 -0.39
CA ARG A 79 -7.76 10.49 0.37
C ARG A 79 -7.98 9.58 1.57
N ASP A 80 -9.04 9.82 2.33
CA ASP A 80 -9.40 9.04 3.50
C ASP A 80 -9.71 7.59 3.12
N ALA A 81 -10.43 7.38 2.00
CA ALA A 81 -10.75 6.06 1.50
C ALA A 81 -9.50 5.28 1.04
N ALA A 82 -8.58 5.93 0.31
CA ALA A 82 -7.30 5.32 -0.06
C ALA A 82 -6.46 4.97 1.18
N CYS A 83 -6.40 5.87 2.17
CA CYS A 83 -5.73 5.61 3.44
C CYS A 83 -6.38 4.44 4.21
N GLN A 84 -7.71 4.38 4.22
CA GLN A 84 -8.44 3.29 4.88
C GLN A 84 -8.14 1.94 4.23
N TYR A 85 -8.06 1.89 2.91
CA TYR A 85 -7.64 0.69 2.19
C TYR A 85 -6.26 0.21 2.63
N LEU A 86 -5.27 1.10 2.71
CA LEU A 86 -3.91 0.74 3.16
C LEU A 86 -3.89 0.23 4.61
N LYS A 87 -4.71 0.82 5.50
CA LYS A 87 -4.84 0.34 6.89
C LYS A 87 -5.41 -1.07 6.94
N LEU A 88 -6.45 -1.36 6.14
CA LEU A 88 -7.05 -2.69 6.06
C LEU A 88 -6.05 -3.70 5.51
N TRP A 89 -5.36 -3.37 4.42
CA TRP A 89 -4.31 -4.21 3.84
C TRP A 89 -3.22 -4.54 4.88
N LEU A 90 -2.77 -3.55 5.66
CA LEU A 90 -1.75 -3.76 6.69
C LEU A 90 -2.26 -4.68 7.81
N GLN A 91 -3.52 -4.52 8.23
CA GLN A 91 -4.15 -5.39 9.22
C GLN A 91 -4.22 -6.84 8.73
N GLU A 92 -4.63 -7.05 7.47
CA GLU A 92 -4.68 -8.39 6.84
C GLU A 92 -3.29 -9.03 6.81
N LYS A 93 -2.25 -8.30 6.40
CA LYS A 93 -0.88 -8.82 6.37
C LYS A 93 -0.32 -9.15 7.75
N LYS A 94 -0.67 -8.35 8.77
CA LYS A 94 -0.31 -8.63 10.17
C LYS A 94 -0.99 -9.87 10.72
N ILE A 95 -2.26 -10.10 10.37
CA ILE A 95 -2.97 -11.33 10.77
C ILE A 95 -2.33 -12.53 10.05
N TYR A 96 -2.07 -12.40 8.75
CA TYR A 96 -1.39 -13.43 7.97
C TYR A 96 -0.01 -13.79 8.52
N SER A 97 0.83 -12.80 8.84
CA SER A 97 2.17 -13.05 9.40
C SER A 97 2.13 -13.83 10.71
N ARG A 98 1.12 -13.58 11.55
CA ARG A 98 0.90 -14.33 12.80
C ARG A 98 0.46 -15.77 12.55
N MET A 99 -0.42 -16.00 11.58
CA MET A 99 -0.86 -17.36 11.23
C MET A 99 0.27 -18.20 10.63
N VAL A 100 1.13 -17.60 9.80
CA VAL A 100 2.28 -18.29 9.20
C VAL A 100 3.40 -18.51 10.21
N GLY A 101 3.66 -17.55 11.10
CA GLY A 101 4.65 -17.68 12.17
C GLY A 101 4.29 -18.69 13.25
N GLY A 102 3.02 -19.10 13.36
CA GLY A 102 2.57 -20.15 14.28
C GLY A 102 2.79 -21.59 13.79
N VAL A 103 3.40 -21.79 12.61
CA VAL A 103 3.66 -23.13 12.04
C VAL A 103 5.10 -23.61 12.30
N SER A 104 5.88 -22.87 13.11
CA SER A 104 7.27 -23.24 13.46
C SER A 104 7.49 -23.47 14.96
N GLU A 105 6.67 -24.31 15.58
CA GLU A 105 7.00 -24.92 16.88
C GLU A 105 6.70 -26.43 16.77
N ASN A 106 7.71 -27.18 16.33
CA ASN A 106 7.87 -28.61 16.57
C ASN A 106 9.09 -28.79 17.45
#